data_AF-A0A7S0Z0P7-F1
#
_entry.id   AF-A0A7S0Z0P7-F1
#
_cell.length_a   1.000
_cell.length_b   1.000
_cell.length_c   1.000
_cell.angle_alpha   90.00
_cell.angle_beta   90.00
_cell.angle_gamma   90.00
#
_symmetry.space_group_name_H-M   'P 1'
#
loop_
_entity.id
_entity.type
_entity.pdbx_description
1 polymer ?
#
loop_
_entity_poly.entity_id
_entity_poly.type
_entity_poly.pdbx_seq_one_letter_code
_entity_poly.pdbx_strand_id
1 'polypeptide(L)'
;DNVERHGLKLFAAGVRKKHPVVMVPGIVTTGLELWQGEECAKKYFRQRMWGTMTMVHNMLLNTRCWLRHMALNATTGLDPEGIKLRSAQGFEAADFVLGGYWVWSKLIENLADVGYDPASMHMAAYDWRLSFAKLQERDRFFSRLSKTIEGLVKVSGEKAVVVSHSMGGNLLLYFMQWVEENRQDPHWVDTHIHSFVSIAAPFLGTPKAISALLSGEAKDTAEMGLLGSLLDHHITPFNRRRLFRSWGSSFSMIPRGG
;
A
#
# COMPACT_ATOMS: atom_id res chain seq x y z
N ASP A 1 13.22 -7.49 -26.24
CA ASP A 1 11.87 -7.17 -26.74
C ASP A 1 11.63 -5.67 -26.77
N ASN A 2 11.65 -5.10 -27.98
CA ASN A 2 11.57 -3.67 -28.24
C ASN A 2 10.10 -3.24 -28.39
N VAL A 3 9.27 -3.54 -27.38
CA VAL A 3 7.87 -3.09 -27.36
C VAL A 3 7.86 -1.61 -27.02
N GLU A 4 7.54 -0.77 -28.00
CA GLU A 4 7.40 0.67 -27.82
C GLU A 4 6.39 0.97 -26.68
N ARG A 5 6.88 1.58 -25.61
CA ARG A 5 6.12 1.90 -24.39
C ARG A 5 4.91 2.77 -24.72
N HIS A 6 3.78 2.51 -24.07
CA HIS A 6 2.53 3.22 -24.35
C HIS A 6 2.63 4.73 -24.12
N GLY A 7 3.40 5.16 -23.11
CA GLY A 7 3.66 6.56 -22.81
C GLY A 7 4.31 7.30 -23.98
N LEU A 8 5.31 6.71 -24.64
CA LEU A 8 5.93 7.27 -25.84
C LEU A 8 4.95 7.41 -27.01
N LYS A 9 4.07 6.41 -27.22
CA LYS A 9 3.02 6.48 -28.25
C LYS A 9 2.04 7.61 -27.98
N LEU A 10 1.62 7.78 -26.72
CA LEU A 10 0.75 8.87 -26.29
C LEU A 10 1.44 10.24 -26.45
N PHE A 11 2.72 10.33 -26.10
CA PHE A 11 3.50 11.55 -26.29
C PHE A 11 3.61 11.93 -27.77
N ALA A 12 3.87 10.96 -28.66
CA ALA A 12 3.89 11.14 -30.11
C ALA A 12 2.52 11.56 -30.67
N ALA A 13 1.43 11.09 -30.06
CA ALA A 13 0.06 11.52 -30.36
C ALA A 13 -0.31 12.91 -29.77
N GLY A 14 0.65 13.62 -29.14
CA GLY A 14 0.43 14.96 -28.59
C GLY A 14 -0.11 15.00 -27.17
N VAL A 15 -0.27 13.86 -26.49
CA VAL A 15 -0.72 13.81 -25.09
C VAL A 15 0.35 14.38 -24.17
N ARG A 16 -0.07 15.18 -23.20
CA ARG A 16 0.78 15.82 -22.18
C ARG A 16 0.12 15.74 -20.81
N LYS A 17 0.89 15.93 -19.74
CA LYS A 17 0.35 16.03 -18.37
C LYS A 17 -0.72 17.12 -18.25
N LYS A 18 -1.77 16.84 -17.46
CA LYS A 18 -2.83 17.81 -17.13
C LYS A 18 -3.20 17.74 -15.65
N HIS A 19 -3.87 16.67 -15.23
CA HIS A 19 -4.29 16.47 -13.85
C HIS A 19 -3.15 15.89 -13.01
N PRO A 20 -2.88 16.34 -11.77
CA PRO A 20 -1.95 15.66 -10.89
C PRO A 20 -2.46 14.26 -10.55
N VAL A 21 -1.54 13.30 -10.38
CA VAL A 21 -1.87 11.88 -10.19
C VAL A 21 -1.51 11.42 -8.78
N VAL A 22 -2.48 10.83 -8.08
CA VAL A 22 -2.26 10.22 -6.77
C VAL A 22 -2.45 8.71 -6.88
N MET A 23 -1.40 7.96 -6.51
CA MET A 23 -1.40 6.50 -6.54
C MET A 23 -1.65 5.93 -5.15
N VAL A 24 -2.66 5.09 -5.00
CA VAL A 24 -3.03 4.43 -3.74
C VAL A 24 -2.73 2.93 -3.84
N PRO A 25 -1.62 2.45 -3.25
CA PRO A 25 -1.20 1.06 -3.32
C PRO A 25 -2.19 0.09 -2.65
N GLY A 26 -2.01 -1.20 -2.92
CA GLY A 26 -2.82 -2.27 -2.32
C GLY A 26 -2.16 -2.91 -1.10
N ILE A 27 -2.77 -3.97 -0.57
CA ILE A 27 -2.19 -4.75 0.53
C ILE A 27 -0.81 -5.30 0.14
N VAL A 28 0.13 -5.39 1.09
CA VAL A 28 1.50 -5.90 0.91
C VAL A 28 2.40 -5.22 -0.12
N THR A 29 1.94 -4.14 -0.77
CA THR A 29 2.70 -3.51 -1.88
C THR A 29 3.60 -2.35 -1.47
N THR A 30 3.47 -1.85 -0.23
CA THR A 30 4.36 -0.80 0.30
C THR A 30 5.42 -1.39 1.20
N GLY A 31 6.68 -0.94 1.05
CA GLY A 31 7.77 -1.29 1.96
C GLY A 31 7.49 -0.81 3.39
N LEU A 32 7.86 -1.61 4.39
CA LEU A 32 7.72 -1.26 5.81
C LEU A 32 9.10 -1.14 6.46
N GLU A 33 9.42 0.03 6.98
CA GLU A 33 10.71 0.41 7.57
C GLU A 33 10.67 0.30 9.11
N LEU A 34 11.74 -0.22 9.70
CA LEU A 34 11.89 -0.34 11.15
C LEU A 34 12.33 0.98 11.80
N TRP A 35 11.55 1.45 12.77
CA TRP A 35 11.85 2.65 13.56
C TRP A 35 12.12 2.35 15.04
N GLN A 36 11.66 1.21 15.52
CA GLN A 36 11.94 0.69 16.86
C GLN A 36 11.73 -0.82 16.83
N GLY A 37 12.59 -1.57 17.51
CA GLY A 37 12.48 -3.02 17.56
C GLY A 37 13.12 -3.61 18.81
N GLU A 38 12.77 -4.87 19.07
CA GLU A 38 13.40 -5.70 20.10
C GLU A 38 14.88 -5.95 19.75
N GLU A 39 15.66 -6.47 20.69
CA GLU A 39 17.12 -6.65 20.55
C GLU A 39 17.51 -7.37 19.26
N CYS A 40 16.73 -8.37 18.86
CA CYS A 40 16.97 -9.16 17.65
C CYS A 40 16.86 -8.34 16.34
N ALA A 41 16.18 -7.19 16.36
CA ALA A 41 15.98 -6.35 15.18
C ALA A 41 16.62 -4.96 15.26
N LYS A 42 17.14 -4.53 16.42
CA LYS A 42 17.70 -3.18 16.63
C LYS A 42 18.73 -2.77 15.55
N LYS A 43 19.58 -3.71 15.11
CA LYS A 43 20.58 -3.48 14.06
C LYS A 43 20.00 -3.14 12.68
N TYR A 44 18.71 -3.39 12.45
CA TYR A 44 18.02 -3.09 11.20
C TYR A 44 17.25 -1.77 11.26
N PHE A 45 17.60 -0.86 12.18
CA PHE A 45 17.00 0.47 12.22
C PHE A 45 17.05 1.14 10.84
N ARG A 46 15.91 1.66 10.42
CA ARG A 46 15.63 2.24 9.10
C ARG A 46 15.81 1.33 7.89
N GLN A 47 15.97 0.03 8.10
CA GLN A 47 15.91 -0.94 7.02
C GLN A 47 14.48 -1.44 6.82
N ARG A 48 14.16 -1.85 5.60
CA ARG A 48 12.82 -2.33 5.24
C ARG A 48 12.65 -3.79 5.68
N MET A 49 11.82 -4.00 6.70
CA MET A 49 11.37 -5.32 7.19
C MET A 49 10.36 -5.98 6.25
N TRP A 50 9.92 -5.27 5.20
CA TRP A 50 9.11 -5.80 4.10
C TRP A 50 9.59 -5.26 2.75
N GLY A 51 9.71 -6.13 1.74
CA GLY A 51 9.97 -5.74 0.35
C GLY A 51 11.44 -5.60 -0.06
N THR A 52 12.40 -5.99 0.78
CA THR A 52 13.86 -5.93 0.46
C THR A 52 14.61 -7.19 0.88
N MET A 53 15.88 -7.32 0.48
CA MET A 53 16.73 -8.43 0.92
C MET A 53 16.92 -8.49 2.45
N THR A 54 16.80 -7.36 3.16
CA THR A 54 16.77 -7.33 4.63
C THR A 54 15.61 -8.14 5.18
N MET A 55 14.43 -8.05 4.56
CA MET A 55 13.28 -8.90 4.91
C MET A 55 13.61 -10.37 4.72
N VAL A 56 14.17 -10.76 3.56
CA VAL A 56 14.55 -12.16 3.27
C VAL A 56 15.52 -12.70 4.32
N HIS A 57 16.57 -11.94 4.62
CA HIS A 57 17.56 -12.31 5.63
C HIS A 57 16.92 -12.49 7.01
N ASN A 58 16.02 -11.59 7.41
CA ASN A 58 15.30 -11.69 8.69
C ASN A 58 14.29 -12.85 8.72
N MET A 59 13.58 -13.11 7.63
CA MET A 59 12.63 -14.22 7.53
C MET A 59 13.34 -15.57 7.64
N LEU A 60 14.53 -15.71 7.04
CA LEU A 60 15.29 -16.96 7.04
C LEU A 60 16.09 -17.19 8.31
N LEU A 61 16.87 -16.19 8.75
CA LEU A 61 17.80 -16.37 9.88
C LEU A 61 17.17 -16.03 11.23
N ASN A 62 16.10 -15.22 11.25
CA ASN A 62 15.47 -14.73 12.47
C ASN A 62 13.94 -14.76 12.37
N THR A 63 13.37 -15.86 11.87
CA THR A 63 11.93 -15.97 11.55
C THR A 63 11.02 -15.53 12.70
N ARG A 64 11.33 -15.92 13.94
CA ARG A 64 10.55 -15.52 15.13
C ARG A 64 10.59 -14.02 15.36
N CYS A 65 11.77 -13.40 15.22
CA CYS A 65 11.95 -11.96 15.33
C CYS A 65 11.13 -11.23 14.27
N TRP A 66 11.24 -11.67 13.01
CA TRP A 66 10.50 -11.07 11.90
C TRP A 66 8.98 -11.18 12.11
N LEU A 67 8.48 -12.37 12.48
CA LEU A 67 7.04 -12.58 12.77
C LEU A 67 6.56 -11.66 13.89
N ARG A 68 7.36 -11.47 14.95
CA ARG A 68 7.05 -10.59 16.06
C ARG A 68 6.96 -9.12 15.64
N HIS A 69 7.85 -8.66 14.77
CA HIS A 69 7.88 -7.27 14.28
C HIS A 69 6.80 -6.98 13.22
N MET A 70 6.45 -7.98 12.41
CA MET A 70 5.41 -7.84 11.38
C MET A 70 4.00 -7.97 11.93
N ALA A 71 3.81 -8.63 13.08
CA ALA A 71 2.53 -8.74 13.74
C ALA A 71 2.09 -7.41 14.37
N LEU A 72 0.78 -7.18 14.38
CA LEU A 72 0.17 -6.15 15.20
C LEU A 72 -0.29 -6.75 16.54
N ASN A 73 -0.52 -5.88 17.53
CA ASN A 73 -1.19 -6.26 18.76
C ASN A 73 -2.66 -6.63 18.45
N ALA A 74 -3.07 -7.85 18.77
CA ALA A 74 -4.40 -8.37 18.44
C ALA A 74 -5.55 -7.65 19.19
N THR A 75 -5.27 -7.01 20.32
CA THR A 75 -6.27 -6.28 21.11
C THR A 75 -6.42 -4.85 20.62
N THR A 76 -5.31 -4.14 20.37
CA THR A 76 -5.35 -2.71 20.00
C THR A 76 -5.40 -2.48 18.49
N GLY A 77 -4.97 -3.45 17.68
CA GLY A 77 -4.80 -3.32 16.24
C GLY A 77 -3.65 -2.38 15.83
N LEU A 78 -2.74 -2.06 16.75
CA LEU A 78 -1.59 -1.18 16.56
C LEU A 78 -0.27 -1.95 16.68
N ASP A 79 0.86 -1.27 16.51
CA ASP A 79 2.17 -1.90 16.71
C ASP A 79 2.30 -2.43 18.16
N PRO A 80 2.95 -3.59 18.38
CA PRO A 80 3.28 -4.07 19.72
C PRO A 80 4.19 -3.08 20.48
N GLU A 81 4.15 -3.12 21.81
CA GLU A 81 5.05 -2.31 22.63
C GLU A 81 6.53 -2.62 22.31
N GLY A 82 7.35 -1.57 22.21
CA GLY A 82 8.76 -1.68 21.84
C GLY A 82 9.03 -1.93 20.35
N ILE A 83 7.99 -1.98 19.51
CA ILE A 83 8.11 -2.20 18.07
C ILE A 83 7.42 -1.06 17.32
N LYS A 84 8.07 -0.54 16.28
CA LYS A 84 7.54 0.54 15.45
C LYS A 84 7.94 0.30 14.00
N LEU A 85 6.97 -0.01 13.15
CA LEU A 85 7.15 -0.06 11.70
C LEU A 85 6.39 1.08 11.03
N ARG A 86 6.96 1.72 10.02
CA ARG A 86 6.29 2.77 9.24
C ARG A 86 6.41 2.48 7.75
N SER A 87 5.44 2.94 6.97
CA SER A 87 5.55 2.84 5.52
C SER A 87 6.78 3.61 5.02
N ALA A 88 7.50 3.01 4.08
CA ALA A 88 8.44 3.75 3.24
C ALA A 88 7.69 4.91 2.56
N GLN A 89 8.43 5.95 2.17
CA GLN A 89 7.86 7.16 1.57
C GLN A 89 8.37 7.34 0.13
N GLY A 90 7.65 8.13 -0.67
CA GLY A 90 8.00 8.39 -2.07
C GLY A 90 7.67 7.24 -3.01
N PHE A 91 8.07 7.34 -4.28
CA PHE A 91 7.78 6.32 -5.30
C PHE A 91 8.45 4.97 -4.99
N GLU A 92 9.67 5.00 -4.44
CA GLU A 92 10.42 3.80 -4.03
C GLU A 92 9.70 2.95 -2.98
N ALA A 93 8.65 3.50 -2.36
CA ALA A 93 7.85 2.78 -1.39
C ALA A 93 7.04 1.65 -2.04
N ALA A 94 6.68 1.80 -3.33
CA ALA A 94 5.80 0.86 -4.03
C ALA A 94 6.07 0.74 -5.56
N ASP A 95 7.11 1.34 -6.12
CA ASP A 95 7.44 1.17 -7.54
C ASP A 95 7.80 -0.29 -7.89
N PHE A 96 8.69 -0.88 -7.08
CA PHE A 96 9.15 -2.25 -7.13
C PHE A 96 9.09 -2.91 -5.75
N VAL A 97 8.74 -4.18 -5.75
CA VAL A 97 8.90 -5.07 -4.60
C VAL A 97 9.94 -6.14 -4.97
N LEU A 98 10.53 -6.76 -3.94
CA LEU A 98 11.54 -7.82 -4.02
C LEU A 98 11.43 -8.70 -5.29
N GLY A 99 12.55 -8.86 -6.02
CA GLY A 99 12.62 -9.71 -7.21
C GLY A 99 12.22 -9.02 -8.53
N GLY A 100 12.15 -7.69 -8.55
CA GLY A 100 11.77 -6.93 -9.75
C GLY A 100 10.27 -6.96 -10.05
N TYR A 101 9.45 -7.36 -9.07
CA TYR A 101 8.00 -7.32 -9.17
C TYR A 101 7.56 -5.85 -9.23
N TRP A 102 7.21 -5.41 -10.44
CA TRP A 102 6.77 -4.04 -10.69
C TRP A 102 5.31 -3.90 -10.25
N VAL A 103 5.05 -3.06 -9.25
CA VAL A 103 3.66 -2.78 -8.84
C VAL A 103 3.19 -1.51 -9.53
N TRP A 104 3.99 -0.45 -9.42
CA TRP A 104 3.65 0.86 -9.97
C TRP A 104 4.68 1.40 -10.96
N SER A 105 5.88 0.81 -11.03
CA SER A 105 6.98 1.35 -11.85
C SER A 105 6.63 1.49 -13.32
N LYS A 106 5.88 0.54 -13.91
CA LYS A 106 5.44 0.64 -15.30
C LYS A 106 4.44 1.77 -15.51
N LEU A 107 3.53 2.01 -14.58
CA LEU A 107 2.62 3.16 -14.68
C LEU A 107 3.40 4.47 -14.57
N ILE A 108 4.30 4.57 -13.58
CA ILE A 108 5.15 5.74 -13.36
C ILE A 108 6.00 6.04 -14.60
N GLU A 109 6.61 5.01 -15.19
CA GLU A 109 7.43 5.11 -16.41
C GLU A 109 6.62 5.65 -17.60
N ASN A 110 5.40 5.14 -17.82
CA ASN A 110 4.53 5.62 -18.90
C ASN A 110 3.98 7.04 -18.64
N LEU A 111 3.74 7.42 -17.38
CA LEU A 111 3.35 8.78 -17.01
C LEU A 111 4.52 9.76 -17.22
N ALA A 112 5.74 9.36 -16.88
CA ALA A 112 6.94 10.18 -17.09
C ALA A 112 7.14 10.52 -18.58
N ASP A 113 6.88 9.57 -19.48
CA ASP A 113 6.97 9.78 -20.93
C ASP A 113 6.04 10.89 -21.45
N VAL A 114 4.89 11.13 -20.79
CA VAL A 114 3.96 12.23 -21.15
C VAL A 114 4.16 13.50 -20.31
N GLY A 115 5.27 13.57 -19.56
CA GLY A 115 5.74 14.77 -18.86
C GLY A 115 5.39 14.84 -17.37
N TYR A 116 4.89 13.77 -16.75
CA TYR A 116 4.72 13.71 -15.30
C TYR A 116 6.05 13.56 -14.56
N ASP A 117 6.10 14.08 -13.34
CA ASP A 117 7.29 14.10 -12.50
C ASP A 117 6.89 14.05 -11.00
N PRO A 118 7.84 14.03 -10.05
CA PRO A 118 7.53 14.03 -8.62
C PRO A 118 6.73 15.24 -8.11
N ALA A 119 6.67 16.35 -8.86
CA ALA A 119 5.89 17.52 -8.48
C ALA A 119 4.40 17.39 -8.87
N SER A 120 4.09 16.55 -9.88
CA SER A 120 2.71 16.30 -10.33
C SER A 120 2.19 14.91 -9.99
N MET A 121 2.99 14.08 -9.31
CA MET A 121 2.62 12.72 -8.89
C MET A 121 2.86 12.51 -7.40
N HIS A 122 2.00 11.73 -6.75
CA HIS A 122 2.16 11.33 -5.35
C HIS A 122 1.88 9.85 -5.15
N MET A 123 2.77 9.15 -4.45
CA MET A 123 2.55 7.80 -3.96
C MET A 123 2.03 7.87 -2.52
N ALA A 124 0.75 7.56 -2.32
CA ALA A 124 0.08 7.56 -1.02
C ALA A 124 0.43 6.28 -0.23
N ALA A 125 1.71 6.09 0.08
CA ALA A 125 2.25 4.92 0.75
C ALA A 125 1.79 4.82 2.22
N TYR A 126 1.26 3.65 2.62
CA TYR A 126 0.68 3.43 3.95
C TYR A 126 1.02 2.05 4.52
N ASP A 127 0.83 1.90 5.84
CA ASP A 127 0.99 0.61 6.51
C ASP A 127 -0.25 -0.24 6.27
N TRP A 128 -0.18 -1.06 5.23
CA TRP A 128 -1.24 -1.94 4.78
C TRP A 128 -1.63 -3.03 5.78
N ARG A 129 -0.98 -3.15 6.95
CA ARG A 129 -1.39 -4.08 8.02
C ARG A 129 -2.55 -3.52 8.85
N LEU A 130 -2.64 -2.20 8.98
CA LEU A 130 -3.62 -1.52 9.82
C LEU A 130 -5.02 -1.57 9.20
N SER A 131 -6.05 -1.56 10.05
CA SER A 131 -7.40 -1.25 9.59
C SER A 131 -7.48 0.23 9.18
N PHE A 132 -8.46 0.58 8.34
CA PHE A 132 -8.58 1.92 7.78
C PHE A 132 -8.73 3.00 8.86
N ALA A 133 -9.53 2.76 9.89
CA ALA A 133 -9.65 3.67 11.03
C ALA A 133 -8.30 3.87 11.78
N LYS A 134 -7.54 2.78 11.97
CA LYS A 134 -6.25 2.82 12.68
C LYS A 134 -5.16 3.54 11.89
N LEU A 135 -5.23 3.58 10.55
CA LEU A 135 -4.35 4.42 9.73
C LEU A 135 -4.47 5.90 10.09
N GLN A 136 -5.69 6.38 10.33
CA GLN A 136 -5.89 7.76 10.76
C GLN A 136 -5.48 7.97 12.21
N GLU A 137 -5.85 7.06 13.12
CA GLU A 137 -5.50 7.17 14.54
C GLU A 137 -3.98 7.22 14.77
N ARG A 138 -3.24 6.29 14.15
CA ARG A 138 -1.79 6.14 14.37
C ARG A 138 -0.96 7.11 13.54
N ASP A 139 -1.26 7.23 12.25
CA ASP A 139 -0.37 7.89 11.29
C ASP A 139 -0.94 9.21 10.74
N ARG A 140 -2.17 9.57 11.12
CA ARG A 140 -2.92 10.71 10.54
C ARG A 140 -2.96 10.62 9.02
N PHE A 141 -3.04 9.40 8.49
CA PHE A 141 -2.87 9.13 7.07
C PHE A 141 -3.85 9.91 6.20
N PHE A 142 -5.15 9.89 6.54
CA PHE A 142 -6.15 10.59 5.75
C PHE A 142 -6.01 12.11 5.83
N SER A 143 -5.69 12.65 7.02
CA SER A 143 -5.39 14.09 7.15
C SER A 143 -4.19 14.53 6.32
N ARG A 144 -3.16 13.68 6.21
CA ARG A 144 -1.99 13.97 5.38
C ARG A 144 -2.32 13.84 3.89
N LEU A 145 -3.09 12.82 3.51
CA LEU A 145 -3.51 12.58 2.14
C LEU A 145 -4.39 13.72 1.62
N SER A 146 -5.38 14.18 2.39
CA SER A 146 -6.24 15.29 2.00
C SER A 146 -5.43 16.56 1.77
N LYS A 147 -4.52 16.93 2.69
CA LYS A 147 -3.62 18.09 2.53
C LYS A 147 -2.70 17.97 1.33
N THR A 148 -2.23 16.76 1.03
CA THR A 148 -1.38 16.53 -0.14
C THR A 148 -2.16 16.74 -1.43
N ILE A 149 -3.39 16.22 -1.50
CA ILE A 149 -4.29 16.42 -2.63
C ILE A 149 -4.66 17.90 -2.79
N GLU A 150 -5.05 18.59 -1.71
CA GLU A 150 -5.30 20.03 -1.68
C GLU A 150 -4.10 20.82 -2.22
N GLY A 151 -2.88 20.46 -1.80
CA GLY A 151 -1.64 21.06 -2.28
C GLY A 151 -1.39 20.84 -3.77
N LEU A 152 -1.56 19.60 -4.25
CA LEU A 152 -1.40 19.26 -5.67
C LEU A 152 -2.41 20.03 -6.54
N VAL A 153 -3.68 20.05 -6.15
CA VAL A 153 -4.76 20.74 -6.85
C VAL A 153 -4.50 22.25 -6.88
N LYS A 154 -4.05 22.83 -5.76
CA LYS A 154 -3.72 24.26 -5.69
C LYS A 154 -2.56 24.64 -6.61
N VAL A 155 -1.54 23.80 -6.71
CA VAL A 155 -0.35 24.08 -7.54
C VAL A 155 -0.64 23.85 -9.02
N SER A 156 -1.39 22.80 -9.37
CA SER A 156 -1.73 22.49 -10.76
C SER A 156 -2.85 23.38 -11.32
N GLY A 157 -3.74 23.90 -10.47
CA GLY A 157 -5.00 24.50 -10.88
C GLY A 157 -6.03 23.49 -11.39
N GLU A 158 -5.74 22.19 -11.25
CA GLU A 158 -6.50 21.08 -11.82
C GLU A 158 -6.84 20.06 -10.74
N LYS A 159 -8.09 19.56 -10.74
CA LYS A 159 -8.52 18.47 -9.85
C LYS A 159 -7.64 17.22 -10.05
N ALA A 160 -7.40 16.46 -8.98
CA ALA A 160 -6.51 15.30 -9.01
C ALA A 160 -7.18 14.05 -9.59
N VAL A 161 -6.42 13.26 -10.35
CA VAL A 161 -6.81 11.89 -10.72
C VAL A 161 -6.22 10.93 -9.71
N VAL A 162 -7.07 10.11 -9.08
CA VAL A 162 -6.63 9.10 -8.12
C VAL A 162 -6.68 7.73 -8.78
N VAL A 163 -5.54 7.05 -8.79
CA VAL A 163 -5.41 5.67 -9.29
C VAL A 163 -5.18 4.76 -8.10
N SER A 164 -6.01 3.76 -7.91
CA SER A 164 -5.85 2.79 -6.83
C SER A 164 -5.68 1.37 -7.37
N HIS A 165 -5.04 0.52 -6.57
CA HIS A 165 -4.88 -0.89 -6.87
C HIS A 165 -5.36 -1.75 -5.69
N SER A 166 -6.15 -2.79 -5.99
CA SER A 166 -6.59 -3.79 -5.02
C SER A 166 -7.22 -3.14 -3.78
N MET A 167 -6.76 -3.50 -2.58
CA MET A 167 -7.23 -2.91 -1.31
C MET A 167 -7.18 -1.37 -1.26
N GLY A 168 -6.29 -0.75 -2.05
CA GLY A 168 -6.20 0.71 -2.16
C GLY A 168 -7.51 1.34 -2.64
N GLY A 169 -8.33 0.63 -3.43
CA GLY A 169 -9.65 1.11 -3.82
C GLY A 169 -10.65 1.14 -2.68
N ASN A 170 -10.68 0.10 -1.84
CA ASN A 170 -11.50 0.09 -0.63
C ASN A 170 -11.06 1.18 0.36
N LEU A 171 -9.74 1.37 0.52
CA LEU A 171 -9.18 2.44 1.34
C LEU A 171 -9.59 3.81 0.81
N LEU A 172 -9.59 3.99 -0.51
CA LEU A 172 -9.96 5.25 -1.13
C LEU A 172 -11.46 5.56 -0.94
N LEU A 173 -12.35 4.57 -1.07
CA LEU A 173 -13.77 4.77 -0.75
C LEU A 173 -13.97 5.16 0.72
N TYR A 174 -13.26 4.50 1.64
CA TYR A 174 -13.27 4.88 3.05
C TYR A 174 -12.77 6.32 3.25
N PHE A 175 -11.69 6.70 2.56
CA PHE A 175 -11.13 8.06 2.63
C PHE A 175 -12.12 9.12 2.14
N MET A 176 -12.82 8.88 1.02
CA MET A 176 -13.79 9.84 0.47
C MET A 176 -14.93 10.12 1.46
N GLN A 177 -15.46 9.08 2.11
CA GLN A 177 -16.46 9.26 3.18
C GLN A 177 -15.85 9.98 4.38
N TRP A 178 -14.69 9.50 4.85
CA TRP A 178 -14.01 10.06 6.01
C TRP A 178 -13.70 11.56 5.83
N VAL A 179 -13.25 11.98 4.65
CA VAL A 179 -12.78 13.36 4.42
C VAL A 179 -13.96 14.34 4.42
N GLU A 180 -15.07 13.99 3.79
CA GLU A 180 -16.27 14.85 3.80
C GLU A 180 -16.86 15.00 5.19
N GLU A 181 -16.93 13.90 5.96
CA GLU A 181 -17.39 13.91 7.35
C GLU A 181 -16.47 14.70 8.28
N ASN A 182 -15.16 14.50 8.19
CA ASN A 182 -14.20 15.04 9.17
C ASN A 182 -13.67 16.43 8.82
N ARG A 183 -13.79 16.86 7.56
CA ARG A 183 -13.41 18.22 7.13
C ARG A 183 -14.57 19.20 7.16
N GLN A 184 -15.79 18.73 7.43
CA GLN A 184 -17.01 19.53 7.37
C GLN A 184 -17.20 20.20 5.99
N ASP A 185 -16.68 19.54 4.95
CA ASP A 185 -16.78 19.96 3.56
C ASP A 185 -17.42 18.81 2.77
N PRO A 186 -18.76 18.81 2.64
CA PRO A 186 -19.49 17.75 1.95
C PRO A 186 -19.24 17.74 0.43
N HIS A 187 -18.49 18.72 -0.10
CA HIS A 187 -18.11 18.80 -1.49
C HIS A 187 -16.60 18.65 -1.68
N TRP A 188 -15.88 18.17 -0.66
CA TRP A 188 -14.42 18.05 -0.73
C TRP A 188 -14.01 17.14 -1.90
N VAL A 189 -14.69 16.00 -2.07
CA VAL A 189 -14.38 15.05 -3.15
C VAL A 189 -14.69 15.67 -4.51
N ASP A 190 -15.87 16.28 -4.66
CA ASP A 190 -16.22 16.98 -5.91
C ASP A 190 -15.21 18.09 -6.24
N THR A 191 -14.77 18.85 -5.24
CA THR A 191 -13.86 19.98 -5.44
C THR A 191 -12.45 19.54 -5.82
N HIS A 192 -11.96 18.42 -5.28
CA HIS A 192 -10.53 18.05 -5.39
C HIS A 192 -10.25 16.84 -6.29
N ILE A 193 -11.22 15.97 -6.54
CA ILE A 193 -11.03 14.72 -7.27
C ILE A 193 -11.71 14.82 -8.65
N HIS A 194 -10.92 14.74 -9.71
CA HIS A 194 -11.43 14.73 -11.09
C HIS A 194 -11.99 13.37 -11.46
N SER A 195 -11.23 12.31 -11.17
CA SER A 195 -11.58 10.94 -11.55
C SER A 195 -10.92 9.95 -10.61
N PHE A 196 -11.62 8.83 -10.41
CA PHE A 196 -11.12 7.67 -9.71
C PHE A 196 -10.95 6.51 -10.70
N VAL A 197 -9.71 6.06 -10.88
CA VAL A 197 -9.36 4.85 -11.64
C VAL A 197 -9.07 3.71 -10.67
N SER A 198 -9.92 2.67 -10.70
CA SER A 198 -9.81 1.50 -9.83
C SER A 198 -9.23 0.31 -10.59
N ILE A 199 -8.10 -0.24 -10.12
CA ILE A 199 -7.48 -1.43 -10.69
C ILE A 199 -7.72 -2.59 -9.72
N ALA A 200 -8.65 -3.48 -10.08
CA ALA A 200 -8.95 -4.72 -9.33
C ALA A 200 -9.32 -4.52 -7.84
N ALA A 201 -10.04 -3.44 -7.50
CA ALA A 201 -10.47 -3.21 -6.12
C ALA A 201 -11.57 -4.21 -5.69
N PRO A 202 -11.40 -4.91 -4.55
CA PRO A 202 -12.41 -5.83 -4.03
C PRO A 202 -13.46 -5.07 -3.22
N PHE A 203 -14.28 -4.22 -3.87
CA PHE A 203 -15.21 -3.33 -3.17
C PHE A 203 -16.18 -4.05 -2.22
N LEU A 204 -16.61 -5.26 -2.60
CA LEU A 204 -17.47 -6.12 -1.78
C LEU A 204 -16.67 -7.20 -1.01
N GLY A 205 -15.36 -7.04 -0.87
CA GLY A 205 -14.45 -8.01 -0.29
C GLY A 205 -14.01 -9.11 -1.26
N THR A 206 -13.23 -10.07 -0.76
CA THR A 206 -12.73 -11.21 -1.53
C THR A 206 -12.79 -12.50 -0.70
N PRO A 207 -13.27 -13.63 -1.26
CA PRO A 207 -13.26 -14.92 -0.57
C PRO A 207 -11.87 -15.33 -0.04
N LYS A 208 -10.80 -14.89 -0.72
CA LYS A 208 -9.42 -15.14 -0.31
C LYS A 208 -9.09 -14.62 1.09
N ALA A 209 -9.73 -13.52 1.51
CA ALA A 209 -9.55 -12.98 2.86
C ALA A 209 -10.00 -14.00 3.92
N ILE A 210 -11.07 -14.76 3.65
CA ILE A 210 -11.57 -15.81 4.55
C ILE A 210 -10.55 -16.95 4.64
N SER A 211 -10.07 -17.48 3.51
CA SER A 211 -9.07 -18.56 3.50
C SER A 211 -7.79 -18.13 4.22
N ALA A 212 -7.28 -16.92 3.96
CA ALA A 212 -6.11 -16.39 4.66
C ALA A 212 -6.32 -16.34 6.19
N LEU A 213 -7.47 -15.87 6.65
CA LEU A 213 -7.80 -15.78 8.09
C LEU A 213 -8.03 -17.15 8.75
N LEU A 214 -8.54 -18.14 8.02
CA LEU A 214 -8.88 -19.47 8.58
C LEU A 214 -7.71 -20.46 8.52
N SER A 215 -7.06 -20.59 7.36
CA SER A 215 -6.04 -21.61 7.10
C SER A 215 -4.62 -21.04 6.97
N GLY A 216 -4.47 -19.71 6.91
CA GLY A 216 -3.17 -19.10 6.60
C GLY A 216 -2.77 -19.31 5.14
N GLU A 217 -3.73 -19.59 4.26
CA GLU A 217 -3.50 -19.75 2.83
C GLU A 217 -3.11 -18.42 2.19
N ALA A 218 -2.06 -18.47 1.39
CA ALA A 218 -1.51 -17.32 0.67
C ALA A 218 -1.24 -17.66 -0.79
N LYS A 219 -1.93 -18.66 -1.39
CA LYS A 219 -1.54 -19.29 -2.67
C LYS A 219 -1.22 -18.31 -3.82
N ASP A 220 -1.96 -17.22 -4.02
CA ASP A 220 -1.60 -16.26 -5.09
C ASP A 220 -0.43 -15.31 -4.72
N THR A 221 0.21 -15.49 -3.56
CA THR A 221 1.53 -14.88 -3.32
C THR A 221 2.61 -15.57 -4.15
N ALA A 222 2.38 -16.79 -4.66
CA ALA A 222 3.29 -17.45 -5.62
C ALA A 222 3.58 -16.58 -6.85
N GLU A 223 2.65 -15.71 -7.26
CA GLU A 223 2.82 -14.74 -8.34
C GLU A 223 3.75 -13.57 -7.97
N MET A 224 3.99 -13.34 -6.67
CA MET A 224 4.97 -12.37 -6.15
C MET A 224 6.42 -12.90 -6.19
N GLY A 225 6.66 -13.99 -6.94
CA GLY A 225 7.97 -14.58 -7.15
C GLY A 225 8.63 -15.05 -5.84
N LEU A 226 9.84 -14.57 -5.58
CA LEU A 226 10.62 -14.95 -4.40
C LEU A 226 9.90 -14.64 -3.08
N LEU A 227 9.09 -13.57 -3.03
CA LEU A 227 8.33 -13.21 -1.82
C LEU A 227 7.29 -14.27 -1.46
N GLY A 228 6.53 -14.77 -2.44
CA GLY A 228 5.55 -15.84 -2.24
C GLY A 228 6.18 -17.14 -1.82
N SER A 229 7.21 -17.55 -2.56
CA SER A 229 7.95 -18.78 -2.26
C SER A 229 8.48 -18.78 -0.82
N LEU A 230 9.06 -17.67 -0.36
CA LEU A 230 9.59 -17.56 0.99
C LEU A 230 8.50 -17.63 2.07
N LEU A 231 7.37 -16.95 1.87
CA LEU A 231 6.23 -17.01 2.79
C LEU A 231 5.64 -18.42 2.87
N ASP A 232 5.53 -19.10 1.73
CA ASP A 232 4.93 -20.42 1.64
C ASP A 232 5.82 -21.52 2.25
N HIS A 233 7.13 -21.47 2.01
CA HIS A 233 8.07 -22.51 2.45
C HIS A 233 8.64 -22.29 3.85
N HIS A 234 8.89 -21.05 4.28
CA HIS A 234 9.61 -20.78 5.54
C HIS A 234 8.71 -20.37 6.72
N ILE A 235 7.46 -19.99 6.46
CA ILE A 235 6.50 -19.68 7.53
C ILE A 235 5.44 -20.76 7.56
N THR A 236 5.27 -21.42 8.71
CA THR A 236 4.22 -22.45 8.83
C THR A 236 2.82 -21.85 8.62
N PRO A 237 1.84 -22.63 8.11
CA PRO A 237 0.45 -22.17 7.97
C PRO A 237 -0.12 -21.61 9.28
N PHE A 238 0.23 -22.21 10.43
CA PHE A 238 -0.15 -21.73 11.76
C PHE A 238 0.35 -20.31 12.03
N ASN A 239 1.63 -20.03 11.74
CA ASN A 239 2.23 -18.72 11.94
C ASN A 239 1.69 -17.69 10.95
N ARG A 240 1.47 -18.07 9.68
CA ARG A 240 0.82 -17.19 8.68
C ARG A 240 -0.58 -16.79 9.12
N ARG A 241 -1.40 -17.77 9.53
CA ARG A 241 -2.75 -17.53 10.05
C ARG A 241 -2.73 -16.55 11.23
N ARG A 242 -1.80 -16.74 12.18
CA ARG A 242 -1.67 -15.84 13.34
C ARG A 242 -1.28 -14.43 12.92
N LEU A 243 -0.39 -14.30 11.93
CA LEU A 243 0.03 -13.01 11.38
C LEU A 243 -1.12 -12.30 10.67
N PHE A 244 -1.81 -12.99 9.76
CA PHE A 244 -2.94 -12.42 9.00
C PHE A 244 -4.11 -12.01 9.90
N ARG A 245 -4.37 -12.77 10.97
CA ARG A 245 -5.34 -12.39 12.02
C ARG A 245 -4.92 -11.20 12.86
N SER A 246 -3.63 -10.86 12.90
CA SER A 246 -3.18 -9.62 13.54
C SER A 246 -3.37 -8.39 12.63
N TRP A 247 -3.35 -8.57 11.31
CA TRP A 247 -3.51 -7.48 10.36
C TRP A 247 -4.98 -7.06 10.23
N GLY A 248 -5.32 -5.90 10.78
CA GLY A 248 -6.68 -5.35 10.77
C GLY A 248 -7.23 -5.10 9.35
N SER A 249 -6.35 -4.88 8.38
CA SER A 249 -6.72 -4.76 6.96
C SER A 249 -7.32 -6.04 6.37
N SER A 250 -6.88 -7.23 6.81
CA SER A 250 -7.42 -8.51 6.35
C SER A 250 -8.93 -8.62 6.57
N PHE A 251 -9.41 -8.12 7.72
CA PHE A 251 -10.83 -8.11 8.07
C PHE A 251 -11.62 -7.07 7.25
N SER A 252 -10.95 -6.04 6.75
CA SER A 252 -11.57 -5.00 5.91
C SER A 252 -11.88 -5.49 4.50
N MET A 253 -11.39 -6.68 4.13
CA MET A 253 -11.60 -7.33 2.82
C MET A 253 -12.46 -8.60 2.89
N ILE A 254 -13.08 -8.90 4.03
CA ILE A 254 -14.05 -10.00 4.11
C ILE A 254 -15.26 -9.66 3.22
N PRO A 255 -15.84 -10.64 2.49
CA PRO A 255 -17.03 -10.45 1.68
C PRO A 255 -18.16 -9.74 2.44
N ARG A 256 -18.74 -8.71 1.83
CA ARG A 256 -19.90 -7.96 2.34
C ARG A 256 -21.08 -8.12 1.39
N GLY A 257 -22.26 -8.30 1.98
CA GLY A 257 -23.51 -8.52 1.23
C GLY A 257 -23.88 -10.00 1.16
N GLY A 258 -25.13 -10.27 1.48
CA GLY A 258 -25.80 -11.57 1.51
C GLY A 258 -27.29 -11.35 1.71
#